data_AF-A0A7C4YQE3-F1
#
_entry.id   AF-A0A7C4YQE3-F1
#
_cell.length_a   1.000
_cell.length_b   1.000
_cell.length_c   1.000
_cell.angle_alpha   90.00
_cell.angle_beta   90.00
_cell.angle_gamma   90.00
#
_symmetry.space_group_name_H-M   'P 1'
#
loop_
_entity.id
_entity.type
_entity.pdbx_description
1 polymer ?
#
loop_
_entity_poly.entity_id
_entity_poly.type
_entity_poly.pdbx_seq_one_letter_code
_entity_poly.pdbx_strand_id
1 'polypeptide(L)'
;NVAGIKDATSEEFSPKSKHKVIHIMKEQIEKLHRAELGGSMRLGSYPCILSDGSLAKKLYKKKNVSERHRHRYEFNNAYKKQLEKSGLVFSGISPDGKLVEMIEIPEHKFFIATQAHPEFKSRPDRPHPLFEGFIRSCF
;
A
#
# COMPACT_ATOMS: atom_id res chain seq x y z
N ASN A 1 -16.51 -0.79 -6.73
CA ASN A 1 -17.21 0.15 -7.65
C ASN A 1 -16.82 -0.06 -9.10
N VAL A 2 -15.59 0.23 -9.53
CA VAL A 2 -15.23 0.20 -10.97
C VAL A 2 -14.74 -1.14 -11.50
N ALA A 3 -14.15 -1.99 -10.65
CA ALA A 3 -13.51 -3.23 -11.08
C ALA A 3 -14.45 -4.45 -11.21
N GLY A 4 -15.75 -4.28 -10.94
CA GLY A 4 -16.74 -5.36 -11.07
C GLY A 4 -16.56 -6.55 -10.11
N ILE A 5 -15.70 -6.45 -9.10
CA ILE A 5 -15.52 -7.51 -8.08
C ILE A 5 -16.70 -7.41 -7.11
N LYS A 6 -17.72 -8.24 -7.33
CA LYS A 6 -18.87 -8.37 -6.42
C LYS A 6 -18.40 -8.97 -5.09
N ASP A 7 -18.96 -8.48 -3.98
CA ASP A 7 -18.64 -8.93 -2.62
C ASP A 7 -17.15 -8.86 -2.24
N ALA A 8 -16.41 -7.96 -2.91
CA ALA A 8 -15.03 -7.65 -2.56
C ALA A 8 -14.94 -7.25 -1.08
N THR A 9 -14.07 -7.93 -0.34
CA THR A 9 -13.90 -7.72 1.10
C THR A 9 -12.47 -8.04 1.53
N SER A 10 -12.18 -7.89 2.82
CA SER A 10 -10.94 -8.36 3.42
C SER A 10 -11.16 -9.67 4.16
N GLU A 11 -10.08 -10.42 4.33
CA GLU A 11 -10.06 -11.57 5.21
C GLU A 11 -10.38 -11.22 6.67
N GLU A 12 -10.06 -10.00 7.11
CA GLU A 12 -10.37 -9.49 8.44
C GLU A 12 -11.89 -9.44 8.69
N PHE A 13 -12.65 -8.87 7.75
CA PHE A 13 -14.10 -8.71 7.90
C PHE A 13 -14.88 -9.98 7.55
N SER A 14 -14.38 -10.79 6.61
CA SER A 14 -15.10 -11.99 6.14
C SER A 14 -14.13 -13.11 5.77
N PRO A 15 -13.65 -13.88 6.77
CA PRO A 15 -12.66 -14.95 6.57
C PRO A 15 -13.12 -16.09 5.64
N LYS A 16 -14.43 -16.22 5.40
CA LYS A 16 -15.01 -17.24 4.51
C LYS A 16 -15.37 -16.72 3.12
N SER A 17 -15.16 -15.43 2.84
CA SER A 17 -15.47 -14.85 1.53
C SER A 17 -14.56 -15.41 0.44
N LYS A 18 -15.12 -15.57 -0.77
CA LYS A 18 -14.39 -15.93 -1.98
C LYS A 18 -13.56 -14.76 -2.52
N HIS A 19 -13.99 -13.52 -2.25
CA HIS A 19 -13.42 -12.31 -2.85
C HIS A 19 -12.61 -11.47 -1.85
N LYS A 20 -11.59 -12.09 -1.24
CA LYS A 20 -10.64 -11.43 -0.33
C LYS A 20 -9.59 -10.63 -1.13
N VAL A 21 -9.87 -9.36 -1.36
CA VAL A 21 -8.94 -8.42 -2.04
C VAL A 21 -7.80 -8.02 -1.12
N ILE A 22 -8.05 -8.03 0.19
CA ILE A 22 -7.06 -7.85 1.24
C ILE A 22 -7.00 -9.14 2.06
N HIS A 23 -5.80 -9.69 2.28
CA HIS A 23 -5.62 -10.99 2.92
C HIS A 23 -4.37 -11.03 3.81
N ILE A 24 -4.26 -12.03 4.66
CA ILE A 24 -3.01 -12.28 5.38
C ILE A 24 -2.12 -13.22 4.53
N MET A 25 -0.83 -12.91 4.44
CA MET A 25 0.09 -13.70 3.61
C MET A 25 0.28 -15.11 4.21
N LYS A 26 0.35 -16.15 3.37
CA LYS A 26 0.54 -17.55 3.83
C LYS A 26 1.75 -17.71 4.77
N GLU A 27 2.86 -17.07 4.41
CA GLU A 27 4.10 -17.06 5.20
C GLU A 27 3.90 -16.45 6.60
N GLN A 28 2.97 -15.48 6.75
CA GLN A 28 2.60 -14.91 8.04
C GLN A 28 1.64 -15.83 8.81
N ILE A 29 0.73 -16.53 8.14
CA ILE A 29 -0.13 -17.55 8.76
C ILE A 29 0.72 -18.70 9.33
N GLU A 30 1.71 -19.18 8.59
CA GLU A 30 2.61 -20.23 9.06
C GLU A 30 3.38 -19.81 10.32
N LYS A 31 3.80 -18.55 10.41
CA LYS A 31 4.40 -17.98 11.63
C LYS A 31 3.40 -17.90 12.79
N LEU A 32 2.14 -17.55 12.52
CA LEU A 32 1.08 -17.54 13.53
C LEU A 32 0.82 -18.94 14.10
N HIS A 33 0.77 -19.96 13.25
CA HIS A 33 0.57 -21.35 13.67
C HIS A 33 1.72 -21.88 14.54
N ARG A 34 2.93 -21.34 14.39
CA ARG A 34 4.08 -21.64 15.26
C ARG A 34 4.07 -20.89 16.60
N ALA A 35 2.97 -20.22 16.95
CA ALA A 35 2.83 -19.40 18.17
C ALA A 35 3.85 -18.25 18.29
N GLU A 36 4.47 -17.83 17.19
CA GLU A 36 5.23 -16.59 17.10
C GLU A 36 4.24 -15.42 17.00
N LEU A 37 3.49 -15.13 18.09
CA LEU A 37 2.36 -14.18 18.13
C LEU A 37 2.72 -12.71 17.78
N GLY A 38 3.99 -12.42 17.48
CA GLY A 38 4.47 -11.16 16.88
C GLY A 38 4.94 -11.26 15.41
N GLY A 39 5.16 -12.45 14.86
CA GLY A 39 5.81 -12.68 13.57
C GLY A 39 4.96 -12.40 12.32
N SER A 40 3.66 -12.16 12.50
CA SER A 40 2.75 -11.79 11.41
C SER A 40 2.64 -10.28 11.19
N MET A 41 3.16 -9.46 12.11
CA MET A 41 3.03 -8.00 12.03
C MET A 41 4.20 -7.42 11.26
N ARG A 42 3.89 -6.63 10.24
CA ARG A 42 4.87 -5.80 9.57
C ARG A 42 5.05 -4.53 10.38
N LEU A 43 6.15 -4.46 11.13
CA LEU A 43 6.43 -3.39 12.09
C LEU A 43 7.82 -2.81 11.85
N GLY A 44 7.89 -1.50 11.59
CA GLY A 44 9.16 -0.79 11.41
C GLY A 44 9.33 -0.22 10.00
N SER A 45 10.56 0.10 9.64
CA SER A 45 10.88 0.73 8.35
C SER A 45 11.07 -0.32 7.27
N TYR A 46 10.32 -0.22 6.17
CA TYR A 46 10.44 -1.11 5.02
C TYR A 46 10.74 -0.32 3.74
N PRO A 47 11.44 -0.92 2.77
CA PRO A 47 11.70 -0.30 1.47
C PRO A 47 10.47 -0.32 0.56
N CYS A 48 10.33 0.73 -0.25
CA CYS A 48 9.34 0.85 -1.31
C CYS A 48 10.00 1.44 -2.56
N ILE A 49 9.84 0.75 -3.69
CA ILE A 49 10.32 1.20 -5.01
C ILE A 49 9.16 1.88 -5.72
N LEU A 50 9.33 3.17 -6.01
CA LEU A 50 8.34 4.00 -6.68
C LEU A 50 8.45 3.87 -8.20
N SER A 51 7.31 3.69 -8.85
CA SER A 51 7.16 3.59 -10.30
C SER A 51 7.56 4.90 -10.99
N ASP A 52 8.20 4.78 -12.14
CA ASP A 52 8.59 5.93 -12.95
C ASP A 52 7.34 6.67 -13.44
N GLY A 53 7.35 8.01 -13.40
CA GLY A 53 6.20 8.85 -13.79
C GLY A 53 5.12 9.05 -12.72
N SER A 54 5.11 8.26 -11.65
CA SER A 54 4.13 8.36 -10.55
C SER A 54 4.16 9.71 -9.83
N LEU A 55 3.03 10.13 -9.28
CA LEU A 55 2.95 11.32 -8.44
C LEU A 55 3.79 11.14 -7.17
N ALA A 56 3.76 9.97 -6.56
CA ALA A 56 4.61 9.64 -5.42
C ALA A 56 6.09 9.88 -5.74
N LYS A 57 6.62 9.35 -6.85
CA LYS A 57 8.03 9.57 -7.24
C LYS A 57 8.35 11.05 -7.43
N LYS A 58 7.43 11.84 -8.01
CA LYS A 58 7.59 13.29 -8.20
C LYS A 58 7.69 14.02 -6.85
N LEU A 59 6.84 13.66 -5.88
CA LEU A 59 6.84 14.27 -4.54
C LEU A 59 8.08 13.88 -3.75
N TYR A 60 8.42 12.59 -3.69
CA TYR A 60 9.58 12.10 -2.96
C TYR A 60 10.92 12.48 -3.60
N LYS A 61 10.92 12.79 -4.91
CA LYS A 61 12.13 13.06 -5.73
C LYS A 61 13.16 11.93 -5.67
N LYS A 62 12.71 10.70 -5.39
CA LYS A 62 13.53 9.51 -5.20
C LYS A 62 12.80 8.29 -5.75
N LYS A 63 13.54 7.32 -6.30
CA LYS A 63 12.99 6.02 -6.74
C LYS A 63 12.83 5.05 -5.59
N ASN A 64 13.85 4.95 -4.73
CA ASN A 64 13.83 4.08 -3.57
C ASN A 64 13.56 4.92 -2.32
N VAL A 65 12.48 4.60 -1.63
CA VAL A 65 12.12 5.22 -0.35
C VAL A 65 12.02 4.13 0.71
N SER A 66 11.97 4.54 1.97
CA SER A 66 11.64 3.65 3.06
C SER A 66 10.62 4.34 3.92
N GLU A 67 9.61 3.60 4.39
CA GLU A 67 8.54 4.13 5.22
C GLU A 67 8.23 3.23 6.40
N ARG A 68 7.56 3.79 7.43
CA ARG A 68 7.19 3.02 8.63
C ARG A 68 5.85 2.33 8.44
N HIS A 69 5.78 1.05 8.76
CA HIS A 69 4.58 0.23 8.69
C HIS A 69 4.21 -0.29 10.08
N ARG A 70 2.90 -0.49 10.27
CA ARG A 70 2.34 -1.19 11.43
C ARG A 70 1.01 -1.81 11.03
N HIS A 71 1.06 -2.91 10.29
CA HIS A 71 -0.13 -3.62 9.82
C HIS A 71 0.14 -5.13 9.67
N ARG A 72 -0.91 -5.90 9.39
CA ARG A 72 -0.84 -7.37 9.22
C ARG A 72 -1.39 -7.85 7.88
N TYR A 73 -2.31 -7.11 7.29
CA TYR A 73 -3.00 -7.52 6.07
C TYR A 73 -2.37 -6.85 4.85
N GLU A 74 -2.26 -7.62 3.79
CA GLU A 74 -1.64 -7.22 2.54
C GLU A 74 -2.63 -7.27 1.39
N PHE A 75 -2.31 -6.57 0.30
CA PHE A 75 -3.08 -6.67 -0.93
C PHE A 75 -2.90 -8.04 -1.59
N ASN A 76 -3.99 -8.67 -1.99
CA ASN A 76 -3.96 -9.94 -2.69
C ASN A 76 -3.67 -9.74 -4.19
N ASN A 77 -2.44 -10.06 -4.60
CA ASN A 77 -1.98 -9.91 -5.98
C ASN A 77 -2.80 -10.65 -7.04
N ALA A 78 -3.64 -11.63 -6.66
CA ALA A 78 -4.59 -12.25 -7.59
C ALA A 78 -5.53 -11.21 -8.25
N TYR A 79 -5.80 -10.09 -7.57
CA TYR A 79 -6.66 -9.02 -8.07
C TYR A 79 -5.91 -7.90 -8.79
N LYS A 80 -4.57 -7.94 -8.81
CA LYS A 80 -3.72 -6.85 -9.33
C LYS A 80 -4.08 -6.47 -10.76
N LYS A 81 -4.08 -7.47 -11.66
CA LYS A 81 -4.35 -7.28 -13.09
C LYS A 81 -5.76 -6.75 -13.35
N GLN A 82 -6.74 -7.15 -12.55
CA GLN A 82 -8.12 -6.69 -12.69
C GLN A 82 -8.25 -5.22 -12.28
N LEU A 83 -7.63 -4.84 -11.15
CA LEU A 83 -7.64 -3.46 -10.68
C LEU A 83 -6.82 -2.51 -11.58
N GLU A 84 -5.68 -2.98 -12.11
CA GLU A 84 -4.89 -2.27 -13.13
C GLU A 84 -5.73 -1.93 -14.37
N LYS A 85 -6.44 -2.93 -14.90
CA LYS A 85 -7.33 -2.73 -16.05
C LYS A 85 -8.47 -1.74 -15.77
N SER A 86 -8.81 -1.53 -14.51
CA SER A 86 -9.84 -0.58 -14.08
C SER A 86 -9.28 0.80 -13.72
N GLY A 87 -8.00 1.07 -14.02
CA GLY A 87 -7.38 2.39 -13.84
C GLY A 87 -6.54 2.55 -12.57
N LEU A 88 -6.44 1.53 -11.71
CA LEU A 88 -5.61 1.61 -10.51
C LEU A 88 -4.13 1.42 -10.85
N VAL A 89 -3.30 2.38 -10.47
CA VAL A 89 -1.84 2.27 -10.67
C VAL A 89 -1.18 1.84 -9.38
N PHE A 90 -0.40 0.76 -9.42
CA PHE A 90 0.47 0.33 -8.33
C PHE A 90 1.78 1.12 -8.35
N SER A 91 1.77 2.30 -7.73
CA SER A 91 2.86 3.28 -7.81
C SER A 91 4.02 3.01 -6.87
N GLY A 92 3.85 2.14 -5.88
CA GLY A 92 4.91 1.72 -4.96
C GLY A 92 4.82 0.24 -4.63
N ILE A 93 5.93 -0.49 -4.78
CA ILE A 93 6.03 -1.92 -4.50
C ILE A 93 7.24 -2.25 -3.63
N SER A 94 7.20 -3.36 -2.90
CA SER A 94 8.39 -3.89 -2.24
C SER A 94 9.50 -4.27 -3.26
N PRO A 95 10.78 -4.33 -2.86
CA PRO A 95 11.88 -4.66 -3.78
C PRO A 95 11.78 -6.02 -4.47
N ASP A 96 11.13 -6.99 -3.83
CA ASP A 96 10.84 -8.31 -4.40
C ASP A 96 9.57 -8.32 -5.29
N GLY A 97 8.89 -7.17 -5.42
CA GLY A 97 7.69 -6.98 -6.22
C GLY A 97 6.44 -7.67 -5.67
N LYS A 98 6.51 -8.27 -4.47
CA LYS A 98 5.41 -9.05 -3.89
C LYS A 98 4.37 -8.21 -3.16
N LEU A 99 4.77 -7.10 -2.53
CA LEU A 99 3.89 -6.28 -1.72
C LEU A 99 3.58 -4.96 -2.43
N VAL A 100 2.35 -4.53 -2.28
CA VAL A 100 1.87 -3.24 -2.78
C VAL A 100 1.91 -2.25 -1.62
N GLU A 101 2.74 -1.23 -1.76
CA GLU A 101 2.99 -0.24 -0.71
C GLU A 101 2.22 1.06 -0.94
N MET A 102 2.04 1.43 -2.22
CA MET A 102 1.36 2.65 -2.64
C MET A 102 0.57 2.42 -3.93
N ILE A 103 -0.59 3.06 -4.01
CA ILE A 103 -1.47 3.08 -5.18
C ILE A 103 -1.90 4.50 -5.53
N GLU A 104 -2.18 4.71 -6.82
CA GLU A 104 -2.60 5.98 -7.40
C GLU A 104 -3.80 5.78 -8.34
N ILE A 105 -4.58 6.85 -8.54
CA ILE A 105 -5.60 6.96 -9.58
C ILE A 105 -5.22 8.20 -10.42
N PRO A 106 -4.56 8.03 -11.58
CA PRO A 106 -4.00 9.14 -12.36
C PRO A 106 -5.03 10.17 -12.83
N GLU A 107 -6.28 9.79 -13.03
CA GLU A 107 -7.36 10.67 -13.46
C GLU A 107 -7.80 11.65 -12.36
N HIS A 108 -7.40 11.42 -11.10
CA HIS A 108 -7.73 12.29 -9.97
C HIS A 108 -6.61 13.31 -9.72
N LYS A 109 -6.97 14.60 -9.49
CA LYS A 109 -6.00 15.71 -9.29
C LYS A 109 -4.89 15.35 -8.30
N PHE A 110 -5.27 14.71 -7.20
CA PHE A 110 -4.35 14.15 -6.22
C PHE A 110 -4.95 12.91 -5.59
N PHE A 111 -4.44 11.72 -5.91
CA PHE A 111 -4.82 10.48 -5.23
C PHE A 111 -3.59 9.63 -5.03
N ILE A 112 -3.13 9.55 -3.77
CA ILE A 112 -2.11 8.61 -3.32
C ILE A 112 -2.68 7.93 -2.08
N ALA A 113 -2.72 6.60 -2.08
CA ALA A 113 -2.99 5.81 -0.89
C ALA A 113 -1.80 4.93 -0.60
N THR A 114 -1.36 4.92 0.66
CA THR A 114 -0.23 4.09 1.12
C THR A 114 -0.63 3.32 2.37
N GLN A 115 -0.06 2.14 2.54
CA GLN A 115 -0.18 1.39 3.79
C GLN A 115 0.77 1.87 4.90
N ALA A 116 1.74 2.72 4.54
CA ALA A 116 2.70 3.22 5.50
C ALA A 116 2.10 4.33 6.39
N HIS A 117 2.91 4.79 7.34
CA HIS A 117 2.63 5.87 8.28
C HIS A 117 3.58 7.07 8.06
N PRO A 118 3.33 7.91 7.04
CA PRO A 118 4.12 9.12 6.75
C PRO A 118 4.25 10.09 7.93
N GLU A 119 3.26 10.10 8.82
CA GLU A 119 3.19 10.93 10.03
C GLU A 119 4.41 10.74 10.93
N PHE A 120 4.97 9.53 10.99
CA PHE A 120 6.14 9.27 11.83
C PHE A 120 7.46 9.76 11.25
N LYS A 121 7.48 10.21 9.98
CA LYS A 121 8.68 10.76 9.32
C LYS A 121 8.58 12.25 9.02
N SER A 122 7.41 12.85 9.20
CA SER A 122 7.20 14.30 9.09
C SER A 122 7.86 15.04 10.26
N ARG A 123 8.45 16.20 10.00
CA ARG A 123 9.01 17.10 11.03
C ARG A 123 8.56 18.54 10.76
N PRO A 124 8.55 19.43 11.79
CA PRO A 124 8.15 20.83 11.60
C PRO A 124 8.95 21.59 10.52
N ASP A 125 10.26 21.35 10.47
CA ASP A 125 11.19 21.95 9.51
C ASP A 125 11.32 21.14 8.21
N ARG A 126 10.77 19.93 8.18
CA ARG A 126 10.81 19.02 7.03
C ARG A 126 9.51 18.21 6.95
N PRO A 127 8.42 18.83 6.45
CA PRO A 127 7.15 18.14 6.30
C PRO A 127 7.32 16.93 5.37
N HIS A 128 6.55 15.88 5.62
CA HIS A 128 6.59 14.71 4.78
C HIS A 128 6.08 15.04 3.36
N PRO A 129 6.75 14.59 2.27
CA PRO A 129 6.41 14.98 0.90
C PRO A 129 4.96 14.71 0.49
N LEU A 130 4.36 13.63 0.99
CA LEU A 130 2.96 13.29 0.72
C LEU A 130 1.97 14.32 1.32
N PHE A 131 2.24 14.83 2.52
CA PHE A 131 1.39 15.84 3.16
C PHE A 131 1.58 17.20 2.50
N GLU A 132 2.84 17.58 2.24
CA GLU A 132 3.13 18.82 1.50
C GLU A 132 2.45 18.79 0.11
N GLY A 133 2.58 17.67 -0.61
CA GLY A 133 1.94 17.47 -1.91
C GLY A 133 0.42 17.59 -1.85
N PHE A 134 -0.21 16.98 -0.84
CA PHE A 134 -1.66 17.07 -0.65
C PHE A 134 -2.12 18.51 -0.46
N ILE A 135 -1.49 19.25 0.48
CA ILE A 135 -1.85 20.66 0.73
C ILE A 135 -1.63 21.53 -0.51
N ARG A 136 -0.51 21.33 -1.22
CA ARG A 136 -0.24 22.05 -2.48
C ARG A 136 -1.29 21.78 -3.55
N SER A 137 -1.91 20.60 -3.56
CA SER A 137 -2.95 20.24 -4.52
C SER A 137 -4.31 20.91 -4.25
N CYS A 138 -4.49 21.55 -3.10
CA CYS A 138 -5.71 22.28 -2.76
C CYS A 138 -5.78 23.69 -3.39
N PHE A 139 -4.64 24.20 -3.87
CA PHE A 139 -4.54 25.45 -4.62
C PHE A 139 -4.52 25.18 -6.13
#